data_AF-A0A7S2RYQ5-F1
#
_entry.id   AF-A0A7S2RYQ5-F1
#
_cell.length_a   1.000
_cell.length_b   1.000
_cell.length_c   1.000
_cell.angle_alpha   90.00
_cell.angle_beta   90.00
_cell.angle_gamma   90.00
#
_symmetry.space_group_name_H-M   'P 1'
#
loop_
_entity.id
_entity.type
_entity.pdbx_description
1 polymer ?
#
loop_
_entity_poly.entity_id
_entity_poly.type
_entity_poly.pdbx_seq_one_letter_code
_entity_poly.pdbx_strand_id
1 'polypeptide(L)'
;IEANPEAAKLARQIVQKMGFTDIITILEGFSTDLAQLPNNDKADFVVAELVGSIATEEGVYATIKDAQRFVKEPKKPSSWIPNRIQTYAAPASYSLHNLFSP
;
A
#
# COMPACT_ATOMS: atom_id res chain seq x y z
N ILE A 1 -4.18 -0.91 -6.97
CA ILE A 1 -3.15 -0.12 -7.68
C ILE A 1 -1.84 -0.81 -7.36
N GLU A 2 -1.04 -1.15 -8.36
CA GLU A 2 0.19 -1.92 -8.19
C GLU A 2 1.28 -1.36 -9.09
N ALA A 3 2.42 -0.96 -8.51
CA ALA A 3 3.52 -0.35 -9.23
C ALA A 3 4.42 -1.37 -9.93
N ASN A 4 4.51 -2.60 -9.40
CA ASN A 4 5.28 -3.67 -10.01
C ASN A 4 4.52 -4.30 -11.19
N PRO A 5 5.05 -4.23 -12.42
CA PRO A 5 4.34 -4.69 -13.61
C PRO A 5 4.07 -6.20 -13.62
N GLU A 6 4.99 -7.02 -13.10
CA GLU A 6 4.80 -8.48 -13.02
C GLU A 6 3.72 -8.84 -11.99
N ALA A 7 3.69 -8.16 -10.83
CA ALA A 7 2.64 -8.35 -9.84
C ALA A 7 1.27 -7.93 -10.39
N ALA A 8 1.19 -6.79 -11.09
CA ALA A 8 -0.06 -6.34 -11.72
C ALA A 8 -0.56 -7.33 -12.78
N LYS A 9 0.34 -7.88 -13.60
CA LYS A 9 0.02 -8.93 -14.59
C LYS A 9 -0.51 -10.19 -13.94
N LEU A 10 0.15 -10.70 -12.89
CA LEU A 10 -0.32 -11.88 -12.14
C LEU A 10 -1.69 -11.62 -11.48
N ALA A 11 -1.89 -10.44 -10.90
CA ALA A 11 -3.17 -10.05 -10.31
C ALA A 11 -4.31 -10.08 -11.35
N ARG A 12 -4.08 -9.54 -12.56
CA ARG A 12 -5.07 -9.61 -13.65
C ARG A 12 -5.41 -11.04 -14.04
N GLN A 13 -4.40 -11.91 -14.15
CA GLN A 13 -4.62 -13.33 -14.47
C GLN A 13 -5.45 -14.05 -13.40
N ILE A 14 -5.19 -13.77 -12.12
CA ILE A 14 -5.96 -14.34 -11.00
C ILE A 14 -7.41 -13.83 -11.03
N VAL A 15 -7.61 -12.52 -11.17
CA VAL A 15 -8.95 -11.90 -11.26
C VAL A 15 -9.75 -12.51 -12.42
N GLN A 16 -9.12 -12.69 -13.58
CA GLN A 16 -9.74 -13.33 -14.75
C GLN A 16 -10.08 -14.80 -14.47
N LYS A 17 -9.13 -15.58 -13.95
CA LYS A 17 -9.34 -17.00 -13.63
C LYS A 17 -10.48 -17.21 -12.63
N MET A 18 -10.65 -16.28 -11.69
CA MET A 18 -11.70 -16.33 -10.67
C MET A 18 -13.03 -15.70 -11.13
N GLY A 19 -13.10 -15.11 -12.32
CA GLY A 19 -14.32 -14.53 -12.87
C GLY A 19 -14.75 -13.21 -12.23
N PHE A 20 -13.81 -12.41 -11.70
CA PHE A 20 -14.10 -11.15 -11.01
C PHE A 20 -13.79 -9.89 -11.83
N THR A 21 -13.62 -10.01 -13.13
CA THR A 21 -13.24 -8.88 -14.02
C THR A 21 -14.25 -7.74 -14.02
N ASP A 22 -15.52 -8.03 -13.73
CA ASP A 22 -16.59 -7.04 -13.71
C ASP A 22 -16.66 -6.26 -12.38
N ILE A 23 -15.89 -6.69 -11.38
CA ILE A 23 -15.92 -6.15 -10.01
C ILE A 23 -14.55 -5.59 -9.60
N ILE A 24 -13.46 -6.21 -10.05
CA ILE A 24 -12.08 -5.84 -9.67
C ILE A 24 -11.33 -5.28 -10.87
N THR A 25 -10.96 -4.01 -10.77
CA THR A 25 -10.11 -3.33 -11.75
C THR A 25 -8.67 -3.23 -11.24
N ILE A 26 -7.72 -3.75 -12.01
CA ILE A 26 -6.29 -3.61 -11.70
C ILE A 26 -5.72 -2.40 -12.44
N LEU A 27 -5.33 -1.38 -11.68
CA LEU A 27 -4.58 -0.22 -12.16
C LEU A 27 -3.09 -0.46 -11.90
N GLU A 28 -2.29 -0.45 -12.96
CA GLU A 28 -0.84 -0.62 -12.91
C GLU A 28 -0.13 0.74 -12.90
N GLY A 29 0.95 0.85 -12.15
CA GLY A 29 1.73 2.06 -11.95
C GLY A 29 1.61 2.62 -10.54
N PHE A 30 2.27 3.77 -10.31
CA PHE A 30 2.20 4.46 -9.03
C PHE A 30 0.89 5.23 -8.90
N SER A 31 0.36 5.35 -7.67
CA SER A 31 -0.83 6.16 -7.41
C SER A 31 -0.62 7.64 -7.77
N THR A 32 0.63 8.12 -7.66
CA THR A 32 1.03 9.48 -8.00
C THR A 32 0.88 9.81 -9.48
N ASP A 33 0.98 8.80 -10.35
CA ASP A 33 0.88 8.98 -11.81
C ASP A 33 -0.57 8.98 -12.30
N LEU A 34 -1.50 8.52 -11.47
CA LEU A 34 -2.93 8.54 -11.78
C LEU A 34 -3.50 9.95 -11.59
N ALA A 35 -4.15 10.51 -12.60
CA ALA A 35 -4.86 11.78 -12.47
C ALA A 35 -6.15 11.62 -11.63
N GLN A 36 -6.91 10.55 -11.91
CA GLN A 36 -8.16 10.19 -11.25
C GLN A 36 -8.36 8.67 -11.22
N LEU A 37 -9.26 8.19 -10.35
CA LEU A 37 -9.73 6.81 -10.41
C LEU A 37 -10.72 6.62 -11.59
N PRO A 38 -11.02 5.37 -11.99
CA PRO A 38 -12.03 5.09 -13.01
C PRO A 38 -13.36 5.78 -12.74
N ASN A 39 -14.05 6.20 -13.80
CA ASN A 39 -15.30 6.96 -13.76
C ASN A 39 -15.24 8.30 -13.00
N ASN A 40 -14.03 8.76 -12.64
CA ASN A 40 -13.81 9.95 -11.80
C ASN A 40 -14.44 9.83 -10.39
N ASP A 41 -14.70 8.61 -9.94
CA ASP A 41 -15.25 8.33 -8.62
C ASP A 41 -14.17 8.40 -7.55
N LYS A 42 -14.57 8.70 -6.31
CA LYS A 42 -13.70 8.58 -5.14
C LYS A 42 -14.00 7.30 -4.38
N ALA A 43 -12.98 6.68 -3.81
CA ALA A 43 -13.12 5.53 -2.95
C ALA A 43 -13.80 5.90 -1.64
N ASP A 44 -14.73 5.06 -1.19
CA ASP A 44 -15.30 5.13 0.15
C ASP A 44 -14.30 4.64 1.22
N PHE A 45 -13.38 3.76 0.81
CA PHE A 45 -12.49 3.05 1.71
C PHE A 45 -11.18 2.64 1.02
N VAL A 46 -10.07 2.62 1.78
CA VAL A 46 -8.75 2.21 1.30
C VAL A 46 -8.18 1.11 2.17
N VAL A 47 -7.70 0.05 1.51
CA VAL A 47 -6.83 -0.96 2.10
C VAL A 47 -5.44 -0.77 1.52
N ALA A 48 -4.45 -0.59 2.39
CA ALA A 48 -3.05 -0.47 2.00
C ALA A 48 -2.21 -1.45 2.82
N GLU A 49 -1.44 -2.27 2.13
CA GLU A 49 -0.40 -3.12 2.70
C GLU A 49 0.93 -2.58 2.17
N LEU A 50 1.66 -1.89 3.04
CA LEU A 50 2.86 -1.10 2.74
C LEU A 50 3.77 -1.04 3.98
N VAL A 51 3.54 -1.88 4.99
CA VAL A 51 4.12 -1.70 6.33
C VAL A 51 5.31 -2.63 6.52
N GLY A 52 6.52 -2.06 6.46
CA GLY A 52 7.77 -2.75 6.77
C GLY A 52 8.06 -2.91 8.28
N SER A 53 9.28 -3.36 8.59
CA SER A 53 9.80 -3.52 9.96
C SER A 53 9.89 -2.19 10.70
N ILE A 54 10.29 -1.13 10.01
CA ILE A 54 10.06 0.25 10.42
C ILE A 54 8.83 0.73 9.66
N ALA A 55 7.79 1.14 10.38
CA ALA A 55 6.46 1.42 9.83
C ALA A 55 6.45 2.39 8.63
N THR A 56 7.47 3.25 8.51
CA THR A 56 7.59 4.24 7.43
C THR A 56 8.60 3.89 6.34
N GLU A 57 9.36 2.79 6.45
CA GLU A 57 10.51 2.52 5.56
C GLU A 57 10.10 2.22 4.11
N GLU A 58 8.92 1.66 3.90
CA GLU A 58 8.40 1.34 2.56
C GLU A 58 7.52 2.47 1.97
N GLY A 59 7.68 3.70 2.49
CA GLY A 59 7.04 4.87 1.91
C GLY A 59 5.56 5.05 2.27
N VAL A 60 5.04 4.35 3.29
CA VAL A 60 3.63 4.48 3.77
C VAL A 60 3.16 5.92 3.83
N TYR A 61 3.95 6.80 4.44
CA TYR A 61 3.53 8.18 4.65
C TYR A 61 3.25 8.91 3.34
N ALA A 62 4.16 8.81 2.37
CA ALA A 62 4.01 9.47 1.07
C ALA A 62 2.83 8.88 0.28
N THR A 63 2.71 7.55 0.26
CA THR A 63 1.65 6.86 -0.48
C THR A 63 0.27 7.14 0.09
N ILE A 64 0.10 7.05 1.41
CA ILE A 64 -1.18 7.39 2.07
C ILE A 64 -1.49 8.87 1.88
N LYS A 65 -0.49 9.75 1.95
CA LYS A 65 -0.70 11.19 1.76
C LYS A 65 -1.21 11.52 0.35
N ASP A 66 -0.64 10.91 -0.69
CA ASP A 66 -1.12 11.03 -2.06
C ASP A 66 -2.54 10.46 -2.20
N ALA A 67 -2.77 9.24 -1.67
CA ALA A 67 -4.06 8.55 -1.79
C ALA A 67 -5.25 9.33 -1.23
N GLN A 68 -5.04 10.27 -0.27
CA GLN A 68 -6.09 11.13 0.27
C GLN A 68 -6.90 11.88 -0.80
N ARG A 69 -6.31 12.19 -1.97
CA ARG A 69 -7.04 12.88 -3.06
C ARG A 69 -8.12 12.01 -3.69
N PHE A 70 -7.98 10.70 -3.59
CA PHE A 70 -8.89 9.71 -4.16
C PHE A 70 -9.98 9.21 -3.20
N VAL A 71 -9.99 9.65 -1.94
CA VAL A 71 -10.94 9.16 -0.92
C VAL A 71 -12.02 10.22 -0.65
N LYS A 72 -13.28 9.79 -0.46
CA LYS A 72 -14.40 10.71 -0.15
C LYS A 72 -14.22 11.41 1.20
N GLU A 73 -13.93 10.63 2.24
CA GLU A 73 -13.73 11.10 3.62
C GLU A 73 -12.31 10.78 4.13
N PRO A 74 -11.25 11.43 3.59
CA PRO A 74 -9.86 11.04 3.85
C PRO A 74 -9.41 11.27 5.29
N LYS A 75 -10.10 12.16 6.03
CA LYS A 75 -9.79 12.46 7.44
C LYS A 75 -10.47 11.52 8.43
N LYS A 76 -11.38 10.66 7.99
CA LYS A 76 -12.11 9.74 8.85
C LYS A 76 -11.31 8.44 9.02
N PRO A 77 -10.94 8.04 10.26
CA PRO A 77 -10.14 6.84 10.48
C PRO A 77 -10.76 5.55 9.93
N SER A 78 -12.10 5.46 9.91
CA SER A 78 -12.81 4.30 9.37
C SER A 78 -12.77 4.19 7.84
N SER A 79 -12.17 5.15 7.14
CA SER A 79 -11.94 5.08 5.69
C SER A 79 -10.67 4.30 5.33
N TRP A 80 -9.92 3.81 6.34
CA TRP A 80 -8.57 3.27 6.15
C TRP A 80 -8.34 1.96 6.92
N ILE A 81 -7.73 0.99 6.26
CA ILE A 81 -6.99 -0.12 6.88
C ILE A 81 -5.56 -0.14 6.33
N PRO A 82 -4.53 -0.09 7.20
CA PRO A 82 -4.60 0.27 8.62
C PRO A 82 -4.92 1.76 8.81
N ASN A 83 -5.60 2.12 9.91
CA ASN A 83 -5.82 3.55 10.25
C ASN A 83 -4.66 4.17 11.06
N ARG A 84 -3.80 3.33 11.64
CA ARG A 84 -2.65 3.73 12.47
C ARG A 84 -1.59 2.64 12.42
N ILE A 85 -0.34 3.06 12.35
CA ILE A 85 0.84 2.22 12.49
C ILE A 85 1.87 2.96 13.34
N GLN A 86 2.74 2.22 14.03
CA GLN A 86 3.76 2.80 14.91
C GLN A 86 5.02 1.93 14.91
N THR A 87 6.17 2.56 14.76
CA THR A 87 7.47 1.93 14.98
C THR A 87 7.78 1.91 16.47
N TYR A 88 8.19 0.75 16.97
CA TYR A 88 8.79 0.60 18.29
C TYR A 88 10.29 0.35 18.12
N ALA A 89 11.10 1.04 18.90
CA ALA A 89 12.55 0.87 18.90
C ALA A 89 13.03 0.74 20.35
N ALA A 90 14.06 -0.08 20.54
CA ALA A 90 14.74 -0.23 21.81
C ALA A 90 16.25 -0.19 21.56
N PRO A 91 17.04 0.45 22.44
CA PRO A 91 18.49 0.33 22.37
C PRO A 91 18.89 -1.13 22.60
N ALA A 92 19.79 -1.64 21.77
CA ALA A 92 20.37 -2.98 21.91
C ALA A 92 21.89 -2.90 21.87
N SER A 93 22.55 -3.73 22.68
CA SER A 93 24.00 -3.91 22.59
C SER A 93 24.29 -5.15 21.76
N TYR A 94 25.06 -4.98 20.68
CA TYR A 94 25.49 -6.08 19.82
C TYR A 94 27.01 -6.29 19.95
N SER A 95 27.46 -6.50 21.19
CA SER A 95 28.88 -6.58 21.56
C SER A 95 29.65 -7.73 20.90
N LEU A 96 28.95 -8.77 20.44
CA LEU A 96 29.54 -9.95 19.81
C LEU A 96 29.37 -9.97 18.28
N HIS A 97 28.94 -8.86 17.65
CA HIS A 97 28.66 -8.86 16.20
C HIS A 97 29.88 -9.15 15.32
N ASN A 98 31.08 -8.90 15.84
CA ASN A 98 32.35 -9.21 15.17
C ASN A 98 32.82 -10.66 15.38
N LEU A 99 32.19 -11.41 16.29
CA LEU A 99 32.58 -12.80 16.62
C LEU A 99 31.79 -13.84 15.83
N PHE A 100 30.66 -13.44 15.23
CA PHE A 100 29.87 -14.28 14.35
C PHE A 100 29.92 -13.68 12.95
N SER A 101 30.60 -14.36 12.03
CA SER A 101 30.48 -14.09 10.59
C SER A 101 29.05 -14.42 10.13
N PRO A 102 28.54 -13.78 9.05
CA PRO A 102 27.21 -14.07 8.52
C PRO A 102 27.01 -15.54 8.16
#